data_AF-K1TWC5-F1
#
_entry.id   AF-K1TWC5-F1
#
_cell.length_a   1.000
_cell.length_b   1.000
_cell.length_c   1.000
_cell.angle_alpha   90.00
_cell.angle_beta   90.00
_cell.angle_gamma   90.00
#
_symmetry.space_group_name_H-M   'P 1'
#
loop_
_entity.id
_entity.type
_entity.pdbx_description
1 polymer ?
#
loop_
_entity_poly.entity_id
_entity_poly.type
_entity_poly.pdbx_seq_one_letter_code
_entity_poly.pdbx_strand_id
1 'polypeptide(L)'
;MTVKFINTGKTVIQTSGNGDIKAVIYNIFGKEVTMNLINVDYKYEDIEVKGVVGKPVISRSNRANQLFFVNNRFVKDKTLSSSAEQAFKGLLAPGKHGFLVLNLTMDPRKVDVNVHPAKLEVRFQDESKIFKSQYITQ
;
A
#
# COMPACT_ATOMS: atom_id res chain seq x y z
N MET A 1 1.07 6.01 -20.39
CA MET A 1 1.91 4.80 -20.54
C MET A 1 1.35 3.72 -19.63
N THR A 2 0.99 2.57 -20.18
CA THR A 2 0.40 1.45 -19.42
C THR A 2 1.50 0.44 -19.14
N VAL A 3 1.79 0.17 -17.86
CA VAL A 3 2.74 -0.87 -17.46
C VAL A 3 1.94 -2.12 -17.11
N LYS A 4 2.18 -3.22 -17.83
CA LYS A 4 1.71 -4.57 -17.47
C LYS A 4 2.88 -5.31 -16.83
N PHE A 5 2.69 -5.78 -15.60
CA PHE A 5 3.53 -6.83 -15.03
C PHE A 5 2.75 -8.15 -15.10
N ILE A 6 3.42 -9.24 -15.45
CA ILE A 6 2.87 -10.59 -15.38
C ILE A 6 3.90 -11.42 -14.64
N ASN A 7 3.54 -11.96 -13.49
CA ASN A 7 4.32 -13.03 -12.86
C ASN A 7 3.35 -14.07 -12.29
N THR A 8 3.49 -15.32 -12.76
CA THR A 8 2.93 -16.55 -12.15
C THR A 8 1.43 -16.55 -11.83
N GLY A 9 0.58 -16.48 -12.87
CA GLY A 9 -0.80 -16.98 -12.84
C GLY A 9 -1.87 -16.12 -12.15
N LYS A 10 -1.51 -15.00 -11.51
CA LYS A 10 -2.47 -13.98 -11.06
C LYS A 10 -2.02 -12.60 -11.51
N THR A 11 -2.76 -12.04 -12.45
CA THR A 11 -2.51 -10.77 -13.14
C THR A 11 -2.20 -9.65 -12.17
N VAL A 12 -1.06 -9.00 -12.41
CA VAL A 12 -0.60 -7.83 -11.68
C VAL A 12 -1.38 -6.63 -12.16
N ILE A 13 -1.95 -5.92 -11.19
CA ILE A 13 -2.56 -4.59 -11.21
C ILE A 13 -2.22 -3.80 -12.48
N GLN A 14 -3.22 -3.65 -13.35
CA GLN A 14 -3.19 -2.75 -14.50
C GLN A 14 -3.95 -1.49 -14.10
N THR A 15 -3.23 -0.43 -13.72
CA THR A 15 -3.84 0.90 -13.60
C THR A 15 -4.01 1.46 -15.00
N SER A 16 -5.26 1.54 -15.46
CA SER A 16 -5.62 2.49 -16.50
C SER A 16 -5.11 3.85 -16.03
N GLY A 17 -4.29 4.56 -16.80
CA GLY A 17 -3.61 5.81 -16.40
C GLY A 17 -4.51 7.01 -16.01
N ASN A 18 -5.74 6.76 -15.55
CA ASN A 18 -6.76 7.70 -15.09
C ASN A 18 -6.87 7.78 -13.55
N GLY A 19 -6.07 7.04 -12.78
CA GLY A 19 -6.03 7.21 -11.31
C GLY A 19 -7.19 6.60 -10.52
N ASP A 20 -8.08 5.83 -11.14
CA ASP A 20 -9.21 5.20 -10.42
C ASP A 20 -8.80 3.83 -9.82
N ILE A 21 -8.12 3.89 -8.68
CA ILE A 21 -7.66 2.72 -7.93
C ILE A 21 -8.83 1.82 -7.47
N LYS A 22 -10.03 2.39 -7.26
CA LYS A 22 -11.23 1.64 -6.89
C LYS A 22 -11.69 0.75 -8.04
N ALA A 23 -11.69 1.26 -9.27
CA ALA A 23 -12.05 0.46 -10.44
C ALA A 23 -11.12 -0.75 -10.63
N VAL A 24 -9.82 -0.59 -10.37
CA VAL A 24 -8.87 -1.70 -10.44
C VAL A 24 -9.16 -2.75 -9.36
N ILE A 25 -9.41 -2.29 -8.12
CA ILE A 25 -9.74 -3.20 -7.01
C ILE A 25 -11.07 -3.90 -7.24
N TYR A 26 -12.06 -3.22 -7.82
CA TYR A 26 -13.33 -3.83 -8.21
C TYR A 26 -13.14 -4.99 -9.18
N ASN A 27 -12.30 -4.82 -10.20
CA ASN A 27 -12.05 -5.87 -11.19
C ASN A 27 -11.28 -7.07 -10.62
N ILE A 28 -10.39 -6.86 -9.64
CA ILE A 28 -9.54 -7.93 -9.08
C ILE A 28 -10.22 -8.64 -7.90
N PHE A 29 -10.87 -7.88 -7.03
CA PHE A 29 -11.38 -8.36 -5.73
C PHE A 29 -12.91 -8.33 -5.64
N GLY A 30 -13.59 -7.76 -6.62
CA GLY A 30 -15.04 -7.71 -6.70
C GLY A 30 -15.68 -6.54 -5.95
N LYS A 31 -17.01 -6.51 -6.03
CA LYS A 31 -17.85 -5.45 -5.48
C LYS A 31 -17.78 -5.36 -3.96
N GLU A 32 -17.75 -6.51 -3.28
CA GLU A 32 -17.77 -6.57 -1.80
C GLU A 32 -16.57 -5.87 -1.18
N VAL A 33 -15.36 -6.12 -1.70
CA VAL A 33 -14.15 -5.45 -1.24
C VAL A 33 -14.23 -3.95 -1.51
N THR A 34 -14.62 -3.57 -2.73
CA THR A 34 -14.69 -2.17 -3.16
C THR A 34 -15.63 -1.31 -2.32
N MET A 35 -16.79 -1.86 -1.91
CA MET A 35 -17.75 -1.17 -1.06
C MET A 35 -17.22 -0.91 0.36
N ASN A 36 -16.21 -1.68 0.79
CA ASN A 36 -15.59 -1.58 2.11
C ASN A 36 -14.23 -0.89 2.08
N LEU A 37 -13.90 -0.20 0.99
CA LEU A 37 -12.70 0.63 0.89
C LEU A 37 -12.95 2.05 1.39
N ILE A 38 -11.92 2.60 2.00
CA ILE A 38 -11.79 3.98 2.42
C ILE A 38 -10.68 4.58 1.58
N ASN A 39 -10.96 5.72 0.95
CA ASN A 39 -9.93 6.46 0.21
C ASN A 39 -8.98 7.10 1.19
N VAL A 40 -7.69 7.01 0.86
CA VAL A 40 -6.62 7.67 1.57
C VAL A 40 -6.01 8.70 0.63
N ASP A 41 -6.05 9.96 1.05
CA ASP A 41 -5.37 11.05 0.37
C ASP A 41 -4.99 12.09 1.42
N TYR A 42 -3.75 12.05 1.88
CA TYR A 42 -3.23 13.04 2.81
C TYR A 42 -1.74 13.26 2.57
N LYS A 43 -1.25 14.40 3.06
CA LYS A 43 0.16 14.75 3.04
C LYS A 43 0.67 14.82 4.48
N TYR A 44 1.70 14.05 4.77
CA TYR A 44 2.42 14.09 6.04
C TYR A 44 3.81 14.68 5.79
N GLU A 45 4.01 15.92 6.22
CA GLU A 45 5.22 16.70 5.95
C GLU A 45 5.54 16.79 4.44
N ASP A 46 6.58 16.09 3.98
CA ASP A 46 7.03 16.02 2.59
C ASP A 46 6.68 14.70 1.88
N ILE A 47 5.83 13.89 2.52
CA ILE A 47 5.36 12.61 1.98
C ILE A 47 3.88 12.74 1.67
N GLU A 48 3.51 12.51 0.42
CA GLU A 48 2.11 12.40 -0.01
C GLU A 48 1.71 10.92 -0.01
N VAL A 49 0.65 10.58 0.72
CA VAL A 49 0.13 9.21 0.82
C VAL A 49 -1.23 9.18 0.15
N LYS A 50 -1.32 8.42 -0.95
CA LYS A 50 -2.54 8.24 -1.74
C LYS A 50 -2.86 6.77 -1.90
N GLY A 51 -4.13 6.41 -1.90
CA GLY A 51 -4.57 5.06 -2.17
C GLY A 51 -5.85 4.69 -1.46
N VAL A 52 -5.94 3.46 -0.98
CA VAL A 52 -7.11 2.97 -0.25
C VAL A 52 -6.72 2.02 0.88
N VAL A 53 -7.56 2.02 1.91
CA VAL A 53 -7.52 1.06 3.01
C VAL A 53 -8.88 0.39 3.16
N GLY A 54 -8.87 -0.89 3.50
CA GLY A 54 -10.08 -1.67 3.73
C GLY A 54 -10.54 -1.61 5.17
N LYS A 55 -11.85 -1.56 5.37
CA LYS A 55 -12.47 -1.71 6.70
C LYS A 55 -12.12 -3.08 7.31
N PRO A 56 -12.14 -3.21 8.65
CA PRO A 56 -11.87 -4.47 9.34
C PRO A 56 -12.67 -5.68 8.84
N VAL A 57 -13.89 -5.46 8.33
CA VAL A 57 -14.79 -6.48 7.79
C VAL A 57 -14.23 -7.22 6.57
N ILE A 58 -13.33 -6.59 5.80
CA ILE A 58 -12.65 -7.21 4.65
C ILE A 58 -11.21 -7.63 4.97
N SER A 59 -10.86 -7.71 6.25
CA SER A 59 -9.56 -8.23 6.68
C SER A 59 -9.31 -9.65 6.17
N ARG A 60 -8.04 -10.01 6.04
CA ARG A 60 -7.59 -11.28 5.46
C ARG A 60 -6.67 -11.99 6.43
N SER A 61 -6.62 -13.31 6.34
CA SER A 61 -5.74 -14.14 7.17
C SER A 61 -4.28 -14.14 6.67
N ASN A 62 -3.95 -13.36 5.64
CA ASN A 62 -2.61 -13.22 5.10
C ASN A 62 -2.30 -11.77 4.70
N ARG A 63 -1.01 -11.46 4.59
CA ARG A 63 -0.47 -10.14 4.22
C ARG A 63 -0.44 -9.89 2.70
N ALA A 64 -0.96 -10.80 1.88
CA ALA A 64 -0.85 -10.73 0.43
C ALA A 64 -1.57 -9.52 -0.19
N ASN A 65 -2.50 -8.93 0.56
CA ASN A 65 -3.31 -7.78 0.13
C ASN A 65 -2.84 -6.46 0.77
N GLN A 66 -1.61 -6.43 1.28
CA GLN A 66 -0.92 -5.22 1.70
C GLN A 66 0.08 -4.84 0.61
N LEU A 67 -0.31 -3.85 -0.19
CA LEU A 67 0.46 -3.42 -1.34
C LEU A 67 0.94 -2.00 -1.11
N PHE A 68 2.26 -1.81 -1.14
CA PHE A 68 2.88 -0.51 -1.00
C PHE A 68 3.60 -0.14 -2.28
N PHE A 69 3.47 1.13 -2.64
CA PHE A 69 4.16 1.75 -3.73
C PHE A 69 4.92 2.97 -3.19
N VAL A 70 6.15 3.16 -3.64
CA VAL A 70 6.94 4.34 -3.34
C VAL A 70 7.36 4.95 -4.67
N ASN A 71 7.00 6.20 -4.92
CA ASN A 71 7.23 6.87 -6.20
C ASN A 71 6.78 6.00 -7.40
N ASN A 72 5.58 5.42 -7.29
CA ASN A 72 4.95 4.53 -8.28
C ASN A 72 5.67 3.19 -8.52
N ARG A 73 6.64 2.81 -7.68
CA ARG A 73 7.30 1.50 -7.72
C ARG A 73 6.75 0.61 -6.63
N PHE A 74 6.37 -0.62 -6.99
CA PHE A 74 5.98 -1.62 -6.00
C PHE A 74 7.16 -1.95 -5.08
N VAL A 75 6.93 -1.91 -3.77
CA VAL A 75 7.95 -2.19 -2.75
C VAL A 75 7.42 -3.20 -1.74
N LYS A 76 8.29 -4.12 -1.34
CA LYS A 76 8.04 -5.08 -0.26
C LYS A 76 9.03 -4.79 0.84
N ASP A 77 8.59 -3.98 1.78
CA ASP A 77 9.40 -3.56 2.91
C ASP A 77 8.76 -3.95 4.24
N LYS A 78 9.60 -4.39 5.18
CA LYS A 78 9.15 -4.82 6.50
C LYS A 78 8.69 -3.64 7.33
N THR A 79 9.35 -2.49 7.24
CA THR A 79 9.00 -1.28 7.98
C THR A 79 7.62 -0.78 7.56
N LEU A 80 7.32 -0.73 6.26
CA LEU A 80 5.97 -0.42 5.75
C LEU A 80 4.92 -1.43 6.24
N SER A 81 5.24 -2.72 6.19
CA SER A 81 4.32 -3.77 6.62
C SER A 81 4.02 -3.68 8.12
N SER A 82 5.05 -3.46 8.95
CA SER A 82 4.92 -3.29 10.40
C SER A 82 4.21 -2.00 10.78
N SER A 83 4.43 -0.91 10.04
CA SER A 83 3.70 0.35 10.20
C SER A 83 2.21 0.17 9.95
N ALA A 84 1.84 -0.52 8.87
CA ALA A 84 0.44 -0.81 8.61
C ALA A 84 -0.17 -1.73 9.67
N GLU A 85 0.54 -2.79 10.11
CA GLU A 85 0.06 -3.64 11.20
C GLU A 85 -0.19 -2.85 12.47
N GLN A 86 0.69 -1.90 12.80
CA GLN A 86 0.49 -1.02 13.94
C GLN A 86 -0.70 -0.07 13.73
N ALA A 87 -0.89 0.49 12.54
CA ALA A 87 -2.04 1.35 12.23
C ALA A 87 -3.38 0.62 12.36
N PHE A 88 -3.38 -0.70 12.09
CA PHE A 88 -4.55 -1.58 12.28
C PHE A 88 -4.63 -2.22 13.68
N LYS A 89 -3.66 -1.97 14.56
CA LYS A 89 -3.60 -2.58 15.89
C LYS A 89 -4.79 -2.12 16.73
N GLY A 90 -5.52 -3.09 17.30
CA GLY A 90 -6.75 -2.83 18.06
C GLY A 90 -8.01 -2.68 17.21
N LEU A 91 -7.88 -2.53 15.89
CA LEU A 91 -9.01 -2.54 14.94
C LEU A 91 -9.27 -3.93 14.34
N LEU A 92 -8.23 -4.76 14.26
CA LEU A 92 -8.29 -6.11 13.70
C LEU A 92 -8.12 -7.18 14.78
N ALA A 93 -8.76 -8.33 14.55
CA ALA A 93 -8.54 -9.52 15.38
C ALA A 93 -7.10 -10.04 15.23
N PRO A 94 -6.55 -10.74 16.24
CA PRO A 94 -5.22 -11.33 16.17
C PRO A 94 -5.08 -12.26 14.95
N GLY A 95 -3.98 -12.12 14.20
CA GLY A 95 -3.74 -12.89 12.98
C GLY A 95 -4.54 -12.46 11.75
N LYS A 96 -5.28 -11.34 11.84
CA LYS A 96 -5.91 -10.68 10.67
C LYS A 96 -5.07 -9.49 10.22
N HIS A 97 -5.01 -9.32 8.91
CA HIS A 97 -4.32 -8.22 8.24
C HIS A 97 -5.32 -7.40 7.44
N GLY A 98 -5.14 -6.07 7.45
CA GLY A 98 -5.97 -5.14 6.71
C GLY A 98 -5.71 -5.26 5.21
N PHE A 99 -6.75 -5.00 4.41
CA PHE A 99 -6.57 -4.76 2.99
C PHE A 99 -6.06 -3.33 2.82
N LEU A 100 -4.97 -3.12 2.07
CA LEU A 100 -4.48 -1.76 1.80
C LEU A 100 -3.70 -1.71 0.49
N VAL A 101 -3.84 -0.60 -0.21
CA VAL A 101 -3.05 -0.27 -1.39
C VAL A 101 -2.65 1.19 -1.25
N LEU A 102 -1.41 1.46 -0.88
CA LEU A 102 -0.92 2.82 -0.60
C LEU A 102 0.26 3.15 -1.50
N ASN A 103 0.23 4.35 -2.08
CA ASN A 103 1.31 4.96 -2.84
C ASN A 103 1.86 6.15 -2.05
N LEU A 104 3.11 6.06 -1.66
CA LEU A 104 3.86 7.09 -0.98
C LEU A 104 4.70 7.83 -2.02
N THR A 105 4.44 9.11 -2.21
CA THR A 105 5.20 9.99 -3.08
C THR A 105 6.07 10.91 -2.23
N MET A 106 7.38 10.87 -2.44
CA MET A 106 8.35 11.66 -1.69
C MET A 106 9.59 11.95 -2.54
N ASP A 107 10.44 12.88 -2.08
CA ASP A 107 11.68 13.20 -2.79
C ASP A 107 12.56 11.94 -2.95
N PRO A 108 12.96 11.56 -4.18
CA PRO A 108 13.78 10.37 -4.42
C PRO A 108 15.14 10.41 -3.73
N ARG A 109 15.63 11.58 -3.29
CA ARG A 109 16.86 11.70 -2.49
C ARG A 109 16.67 11.21 -1.05
N LYS A 110 15.43 11.17 -0.55
CA LYS A 110 15.07 10.72 0.80
C LYS A 110 14.73 9.23 0.85
N VAL A 111 14.69 8.57 -0.32
CA VAL A 111 14.30 7.16 -0.42
C VAL A 111 15.12 6.41 -1.47
N ASP A 112 15.89 5.43 -1.03
CA ASP A 112 16.65 4.57 -1.92
C ASP A 112 15.85 3.29 -2.22
N VAL A 113 15.31 3.21 -3.43
CA VAL A 113 14.54 2.06 -3.94
C VAL A 113 15.42 1.04 -4.69
N ASN A 114 16.73 1.25 -4.77
CA ASN A 114 17.65 0.45 -5.59
C ASN A 114 18.52 -0.51 -4.76
N VAL A 115 18.18 -0.73 -3.49
CA VAL A 115 19.03 -1.44 -2.51
C VAL A 115 19.27 -2.91 -2.88
N HIS A 116 18.38 -3.56 -3.63
CA HIS A 116 18.62 -4.91 -4.15
C HIS A 116 17.92 -5.16 -5.51
N PRO A 117 18.60 -5.76 -6.51
CA PRO A 117 17.99 -6.09 -7.80
C PRO A 117 16.99 -7.25 -7.75
N ALA A 118 17.04 -8.10 -6.72
CA ALA A 118 16.19 -9.28 -6.57
C ALA A 118 15.11 -9.13 -5.47
N LYS A 119 15.21 -8.09 -4.65
CA LYS A 119 14.29 -7.79 -3.55
C LYS A 119 13.98 -6.31 -3.60
N LEU A 120 12.71 -5.98 -3.82
CA LEU A 120 12.16 -4.62 -3.82
C LEU A 120 12.14 -4.03 -2.39
N GLU A 121 13.30 -4.08 -1.72
CA GLU A 121 13.55 -3.47 -0.42
C GLU A 121 13.89 -2.01 -0.65
N VAL A 122 13.32 -1.16 0.19
CA VAL A 122 13.49 0.29 0.12
C VAL A 122 14.15 0.75 1.41
N ARG A 123 15.16 1.61 1.29
CA ARG A 123 15.79 2.22 2.46
C ARG A 123 15.31 3.66 2.58
N PHE A 124 14.52 3.92 3.61
CA PHE A 124 14.11 5.27 3.94
C PHE A 124 15.21 5.97 4.74
N GLN A 125 15.41 7.25 4.47
CA GLN A 125 16.32 8.06 5.27
C GLN A 125 15.80 8.23 6.71
N ASP A 126 14.48 8.26 6.88
CA ASP A 126 13.81 8.39 8.19
C ASP A 126 12.64 7.39 8.32
N GLU A 127 12.93 6.21 8.82
CA GLU A 127 11.95 5.12 9.00
C GLU A 127 10.86 5.48 10.02
N SER A 128 11.19 6.30 11.02
CA SER A 128 10.23 6.76 12.04
C SER A 128 9.16 7.66 11.42
N LYS A 129 9.56 8.51 10.48
CA LYS A 129 8.65 9.38 9.73
C LYS A 129 7.68 8.58 8.86
N ILE A 130 8.16 7.53 8.18
CA ILE A 130 7.29 6.62 7.41
C ILE A 130 6.28 5.94 8.31
N PHE A 131 6.72 5.49 9.48
CA PHE A 131 5.86 4.82 10.44
C PHE A 131 4.71 5.73 10.90
N LYS A 132 5.01 7.00 11.20
CA LYS A 132 4.02 8.02 11.57
C LYS A 132 3.13 8.41 10.40
N SER A 133 3.67 8.45 9.19
CA SER A 133 2.90 8.82 8.01
C SER A 133 1.71 7.89 7.82
N GLN A 134 1.81 6.58 8.07
CA GLN A 134 0.67 5.64 7.92
C GLN A 134 -0.28 5.63 9.12
N TYR A 135 0.04 6.35 10.19
CA TYR A 135 -0.78 6.38 11.39
C TYR A 135 -1.94 7.36 11.18
N ILE A 136 -3.09 6.83 10.75
CA ILE A 136 -4.34 7.58 10.68
C ILE A 136 -4.87 7.68 12.12
N THR A 137 -4.46 8.73 12.83
CA THR A 137 -5.16 9.14 14.05
C THR A 137 -6.55 9.63 13.64
N GLN A 138 -7.61 8.97 14.12
CA GLN A 138 -8.94 9.57 14.15
C GLN A 138 -8.98 10.73 15.15
#